data_AF-A0A8J5MQC3-F1
#
_entry.id   AF-A0A8J5MQC3-F1
#
_cell.length_a   1.000
_cell.length_b   1.000
_cell.length_c   1.000
_cell.angle_alpha   90.00
_cell.angle_beta   90.00
_cell.angle_gamma   90.00
#
_symmetry.space_group_name_H-M   'P 1'
#
loop_
_entity.id
_entity.type
_entity.pdbx_description
1 polymer ?
#
loop_
_entity_poly.entity_id
_entity_poly.type
_entity_poly.pdbx_seq_one_letter_code
_entity_poly.pdbx_strand_id
1 'polypeptide(L)'
;MDDFFSHENQSYPPALSDYGSMQPGMKADLLSCLDVFVPDHNAVFPAIAEMIILDGAVIVNMIKPSISDTFDDYVAKIMNYICRQFAGEVHRVDMVFDLEISNSEEKGIRNTKTGCRRITAESFSGLVIVTRGKIALSSDASVDVTVLMPCSQDEADTRTLLHASEGVKQGLQKIILKTVDTDVVVLCKAWLNRLELNVCGTAFRYFDARTMAQALGNKCTALPSFHALTGCDVSSFFGGREKRTSWSAWNGFREVTVSLCTLAKMPTKDEILDVMPVIERFVVIIYERGSSDTTVNIARKVLFT
;
A
#
# COMPACT_ATOMS: atom_id res chain seq x y z
N MET A 1 -47.05 4.67 -21.71
CA MET A 1 -46.00 5.71 -21.78
C MET A 1 -44.99 5.48 -20.64
N ASP A 2 -45.45 5.09 -19.45
CA ASP A 2 -44.57 4.69 -18.35
C ASP A 2 -43.82 3.36 -18.57
N ASP A 3 -44.39 2.41 -19.33
CA ASP A 3 -43.69 1.14 -19.68
C ASP A 3 -42.73 1.24 -20.87
N PHE A 4 -42.66 2.38 -21.56
CA PHE A 4 -41.70 2.58 -22.66
C PHE A 4 -40.33 3.05 -22.11
N PHE A 5 -40.32 3.67 -20.93
CA PHE A 5 -39.09 4.13 -20.27
C PHE A 5 -38.43 3.07 -19.37
N SER A 6 -39.02 1.89 -19.20
CA SER A 6 -38.44 0.81 -18.42
C SER A 6 -37.40 -0.03 -19.18
N HIS A 7 -37.35 0.06 -20.52
CA HIS A 7 -36.61 -0.90 -21.36
C HIS A 7 -35.64 -0.33 -22.40
N GLU A 8 -35.54 1.00 -22.61
CA GLU A 8 -34.61 1.59 -23.61
C GLU A 8 -33.40 2.37 -23.03
N ASN A 9 -33.23 2.43 -21.70
CA ASN A 9 -32.08 3.08 -21.06
C ASN A 9 -31.28 2.08 -20.20
N GLN A 10 -30.55 1.21 -20.92
CA GLN A 10 -29.46 0.29 -20.55
C GLN A 10 -29.33 -0.25 -19.10
N SER A 11 -29.16 -1.56 -19.00
CA SER A 11 -28.96 -2.33 -17.74
C SER A 11 -27.63 -2.10 -17.02
N TYR A 12 -26.72 -1.30 -17.58
CA TYR A 12 -25.51 -0.86 -16.88
C TYR A 12 -25.32 0.64 -17.13
N PRO A 13 -25.31 1.48 -16.08
CA PRO A 13 -24.54 2.72 -16.12
C PRO A 13 -23.09 2.39 -16.55
N PRO A 14 -22.20 3.37 -16.79
CA PRO A 14 -20.77 3.14 -16.56
C PRO A 14 -20.63 2.84 -15.06
N ALA A 15 -20.94 1.61 -14.69
CA ALA A 15 -21.05 1.15 -13.34
C ALA A 15 -19.63 0.90 -12.85
N LEU A 16 -19.41 1.27 -11.59
CA LEU A 16 -18.28 0.84 -10.77
C LEU A 16 -18.06 -0.70 -10.83
N SER A 17 -19.07 -1.45 -11.28
CA SER A 17 -19.01 -2.89 -11.53
C SER A 17 -19.55 -3.28 -12.92
N ASP A 18 -18.83 -4.16 -13.61
CA ASP A 18 -19.26 -4.87 -14.81
C ASP A 18 -20.04 -6.13 -14.39
N TYR A 19 -21.35 -6.21 -14.66
CA TYR A 19 -22.17 -7.39 -14.34
C TYR A 19 -22.04 -7.89 -12.89
N GLY A 20 -21.92 -6.98 -11.92
CA GLY A 20 -21.76 -7.34 -10.51
C GLY A 20 -20.33 -7.72 -10.09
N SER A 21 -19.38 -7.68 -11.02
CA SER A 21 -17.94 -7.79 -10.76
C SER A 21 -17.31 -6.41 -10.80
N MET A 22 -16.34 -6.10 -9.94
CA MET A 22 -15.64 -4.80 -10.03
C MET A 22 -14.96 -4.67 -11.40
N GLN A 23 -15.05 -3.49 -12.03
CA GLN A 23 -14.39 -3.24 -13.32
C GLN A 23 -12.88 -3.48 -13.18
N PRO A 24 -12.28 -4.40 -13.95
CA PRO A 24 -10.85 -4.67 -13.87
C PRO A 24 -10.08 -3.50 -14.50
N GLY A 25 -9.42 -2.71 -13.65
CA GLY A 25 -8.39 -1.75 -14.06
C GLY A 25 -7.01 -2.33 -13.78
N MET A 26 -5.99 -1.91 -14.53
CA MET A 26 -4.62 -2.12 -14.05
C MET A 26 -4.48 -1.33 -12.75
N LYS A 27 -3.91 -1.92 -11.68
CA LYS A 27 -3.54 -1.25 -10.42
C LYS A 27 -2.65 -0.07 -10.79
N ALA A 28 -3.29 1.08 -11.06
CA ALA A 28 -2.64 2.17 -11.76
C ALA A 28 -1.67 2.83 -10.79
N ASP A 29 -0.41 2.83 -11.19
CA ASP A 29 0.75 3.16 -10.40
C ASP A 29 0.67 4.58 -9.81
N LEU A 30 0.11 4.73 -8.61
CA LEU A 30 0.12 6.00 -7.88
C LEU A 30 1.57 6.48 -7.69
N LEU A 31 2.54 5.56 -7.57
CA LEU A 31 3.95 5.92 -7.43
C LEU A 31 4.43 6.71 -8.64
N SER A 32 4.01 6.34 -9.85
CA SER A 32 4.34 7.14 -11.05
C SER A 32 3.81 8.58 -11.03
N CYS A 33 2.72 8.84 -10.30
CA CYS A 33 2.24 10.20 -10.08
C CYS A 33 3.04 10.94 -8.99
N LEU A 34 3.63 10.18 -8.05
CA LEU A 34 4.45 10.67 -6.95
C LEU A 34 5.92 10.86 -7.35
N ASP A 35 6.42 10.12 -8.35
CA ASP A 35 7.78 10.17 -8.87
C ASP A 35 8.22 11.60 -9.24
N VAL A 36 7.30 12.39 -9.79
CA VAL A 36 7.54 13.79 -10.20
C VAL A 36 7.96 14.68 -9.02
N PHE A 37 7.62 14.29 -7.79
CA PHE A 37 7.94 15.03 -6.57
C PHE A 37 9.28 14.63 -5.96
N VAL A 38 9.97 13.64 -6.51
CA VAL A 38 11.29 13.18 -6.03
C VAL A 38 12.36 13.47 -7.07
N PRO A 39 13.20 14.50 -6.84
CA PRO A 39 14.33 14.78 -7.72
C PRO A 39 15.25 13.56 -7.87
N ASP A 40 15.81 13.32 -9.05
CA ASP A 40 16.65 12.14 -9.32
C ASP A 40 17.89 12.03 -8.41
N HIS A 41 18.34 13.13 -7.80
CA HIS A 41 19.43 13.12 -6.82
C HIS A 41 19.06 12.55 -5.44
N ASN A 42 17.76 12.40 -5.14
CA ASN A 42 17.26 11.79 -3.91
C ASN A 42 16.86 10.31 -4.10
N ALA A 43 16.88 9.79 -5.34
CA ALA A 43 16.56 8.38 -5.64
C ALA A 43 17.73 7.41 -5.37
N VAL A 44 18.65 7.78 -4.48
CA VAL A 44 19.80 6.97 -4.11
C VAL A 44 19.38 6.07 -2.95
N PHE A 45 19.84 4.82 -2.94
CA PHE A 45 19.74 3.95 -1.77
C PHE A 45 20.20 4.75 -0.54
N PRO A 46 19.38 4.90 0.51
CA PRO A 46 19.79 5.65 1.69
C PRO A 46 21.14 5.08 2.14
N ALA A 47 22.20 5.89 2.12
CA ALA A 47 23.56 5.41 2.34
C ALA A 47 23.71 4.71 3.71
N ILE A 48 22.74 4.92 4.60
CA ILE A 48 22.68 4.38 5.93
C ILE A 48 21.23 3.92 6.20
N ALA A 49 21.05 2.64 6.49
CA ALA A 49 19.81 2.08 6.99
C ALA A 49 20.11 1.25 8.24
N GLU A 50 19.25 1.32 9.24
CA GLU A 50 19.36 0.58 10.50
C GLU A 50 18.47 -0.67 10.48
N MET A 51 17.31 -0.53 9.84
CA MET A 51 16.30 -1.58 9.70
C MET A 51 15.80 -1.67 8.26
N ILE A 52 15.65 -2.88 7.76
CA ILE A 52 14.99 -3.16 6.48
C ILE A 52 13.77 -4.04 6.73
N ILE A 53 12.62 -3.63 6.22
CA ILE A 53 11.38 -4.40 6.26
C ILE A 53 11.08 -4.86 4.84
N LEU A 54 10.88 -6.15 4.67
CA LEU A 54 10.63 -6.81 3.39
C LEU A 54 9.18 -7.30 3.35
N ASP A 55 8.49 -6.97 2.28
CA ASP A 55 7.27 -7.66 1.88
C ASP A 55 7.63 -9.07 1.40
N GLY A 56 7.30 -10.07 2.21
CA GLY A 56 7.70 -11.46 2.03
C GLY A 56 7.19 -12.06 0.73
N ALA A 57 5.93 -11.77 0.35
CA ALA A 57 5.34 -12.28 -0.88
C ALA A 57 6.06 -11.69 -2.11
N VAL A 58 6.39 -10.41 -2.07
CA VAL A 58 7.16 -9.73 -3.12
C VAL A 58 8.54 -10.35 -3.28
N ILE A 59 9.26 -10.61 -2.18
CA ILE A 59 10.59 -11.21 -2.23
C ILE A 59 10.54 -12.64 -2.78
N VAL A 60 9.58 -13.45 -2.34
CA VAL A 60 9.39 -14.83 -2.84
C VAL A 60 9.08 -14.84 -4.35
N ASN A 61 8.24 -13.92 -4.83
CA ASN A 61 7.93 -13.82 -6.26
C ASN A 61 9.07 -13.27 -7.12
N MET A 62 9.88 -12.38 -6.54
CA MET A 62 11.06 -11.79 -7.20
C MET A 62 12.20 -12.80 -7.34
N ILE A 63 12.47 -13.58 -6.28
CA ILE A 63 13.50 -14.62 -6.30
C ILE A 63 12.85 -15.87 -6.87
N LYS A 64 13.07 -16.14 -8.16
CA LYS A 64 12.53 -17.34 -8.80
C LYS A 64 13.48 -18.53 -8.67
N PRO A 65 12.98 -19.73 -8.35
CA PRO A 65 13.79 -20.93 -8.44
C PRO A 65 14.17 -21.21 -9.90
N SER A 66 15.37 -21.75 -10.10
CA SER A 66 15.80 -22.30 -11.38
C SER A 66 15.20 -23.69 -11.59
N ILE A 67 15.15 -24.14 -12.84
CA ILE A 67 14.61 -25.46 -13.21
C ILE A 67 15.32 -26.62 -12.46
N SER A 68 16.60 -26.45 -12.12
CA SER A 68 17.41 -27.44 -11.42
C SER A 68 17.44 -27.25 -9.90
N ASP A 69 16.79 -26.22 -9.35
CA ASP A 69 16.84 -25.96 -7.92
C ASP A 69 16.00 -26.99 -7.16
N THR A 70 16.58 -27.54 -6.09
CA THR A 70 15.81 -28.18 -5.04
C THR A 70 15.12 -27.13 -4.14
N PHE A 71 14.24 -27.58 -3.26
CA PHE A 71 13.66 -26.69 -2.24
C PHE A 71 14.75 -26.06 -1.35
N ASP A 72 15.77 -26.83 -0.98
CA ASP A 72 16.89 -26.33 -0.17
C ASP A 72 17.72 -25.29 -0.93
N ASP A 73 17.95 -25.48 -2.24
CA ASP A 73 18.60 -24.47 -3.08
C ASP A 73 17.79 -23.18 -3.14
N TYR A 74 16.46 -23.31 -3.25
CA TYR A 74 15.57 -22.16 -3.26
C TYR A 74 15.56 -21.41 -1.93
N VAL A 75 15.48 -22.12 -0.80
CA VAL A 75 15.62 -21.54 0.53
C VAL A 75 16.97 -20.85 0.66
N ALA A 76 18.07 -21.48 0.25
CA ALA A 76 19.39 -20.86 0.27
C ALA A 76 19.45 -19.57 -0.56
N LYS A 77 18.74 -19.48 -1.70
CA LYS A 77 18.63 -18.22 -2.47
C LYS A 77 17.93 -17.11 -1.69
N ILE A 78 16.82 -17.43 -1.01
CA ILE A 78 16.11 -16.46 -0.15
C ILE A 78 16.99 -16.03 1.02
N MET A 79 17.64 -16.99 1.70
CA MET A 79 18.52 -16.71 2.83
C MET A 79 19.71 -15.84 2.41
N ASN A 80 20.35 -16.14 1.29
CA ASN A 80 21.40 -15.30 0.72
C ASN A 80 20.91 -13.87 0.42
N TYR A 81 19.67 -13.72 -0.05
CA TYR A 81 19.09 -12.40 -0.25
C TYR A 81 18.91 -11.64 1.07
N ILE A 82 18.41 -12.31 2.12
CA ILE A 82 18.27 -11.72 3.47
C ILE A 82 19.65 -11.32 4.02
N CYS A 83 20.66 -12.19 3.93
CA CYS A 83 22.03 -11.91 4.35
C CYS A 83 22.60 -10.67 3.66
N ARG A 84 22.33 -10.49 2.36
CA ARG A 84 22.76 -9.30 1.60
C ARG A 84 22.09 -8.00 2.05
N GLN A 85 20.97 -8.07 2.78
CA GLN A 85 20.33 -6.87 3.32
C GLN A 85 21.12 -6.25 4.49
N PHE A 86 21.94 -7.04 5.20
CA PHE A 86 22.79 -6.56 6.29
C PHE A 86 24.06 -5.82 5.81
N ALA A 87 24.02 -5.20 4.64
CA ALA A 87 25.11 -4.35 4.16
C ALA A 87 25.09 -2.99 4.89
N GLY A 88 26.28 -2.47 5.24
CA GLY A 88 26.40 -1.18 5.91
C GLY A 88 26.04 -1.25 7.40
N GLU A 89 25.14 -0.38 7.85
CA GLU A 89 24.73 -0.22 9.28
C GLU A 89 23.44 -0.99 9.63
N VAL A 90 22.91 -1.78 8.69
CA VAL A 90 21.69 -2.55 8.90
C VAL A 90 21.96 -3.64 9.92
N HIS A 91 21.22 -3.61 11.02
CA HIS A 91 21.34 -4.59 12.10
C HIS A 91 20.02 -5.33 12.37
N ARG A 92 18.92 -4.93 11.71
CA ARG A 92 17.63 -5.62 11.79
C ARG A 92 16.98 -5.77 10.41
N VAL A 93 16.53 -6.98 10.09
CA VAL A 93 15.76 -7.27 8.88
C VAL A 93 14.47 -8.01 9.25
N ASP A 94 13.33 -7.44 8.88
CA ASP A 94 12.03 -8.03 9.14
C ASP A 94 11.40 -8.50 7.83
N MET A 95 10.94 -9.76 7.76
CA MET A 95 10.21 -10.30 6.61
C MET A 95 8.75 -10.55 7.00
N VAL A 96 7.85 -9.84 6.33
CA VAL A 96 6.43 -9.77 6.70
C VAL A 96 5.58 -10.36 5.59
N PHE A 97 4.69 -11.28 5.94
CA PHE A 97 3.77 -11.97 5.01
C PHE A 97 2.33 -11.57 5.31
N ASP A 98 1.40 -11.90 4.42
CA ASP A 98 -0.03 -11.81 4.71
C ASP A 98 -0.43 -12.80 5.82
N LEU A 99 -1.57 -12.54 6.45
CA LEU A 99 -2.24 -13.54 7.27
C LEU A 99 -2.95 -14.51 6.35
N GLU A 100 -2.39 -15.69 6.19
CA GLU A 100 -3.04 -16.76 5.45
C GLU A 100 -4.34 -17.19 6.17
N ILE A 101 -5.49 -16.85 5.58
CA ILE A 101 -6.79 -17.34 6.05
C ILE A 101 -6.87 -18.81 5.69
N SER A 102 -6.61 -19.69 6.65
CA SER A 102 -6.74 -21.13 6.48
C SER A 102 -8.21 -21.53 6.32
N ASN A 103 -8.76 -21.37 5.12
CA ASN A 103 -10.00 -22.03 4.72
C ASN A 103 -9.64 -23.44 4.24
N SER A 104 -9.88 -24.42 5.11
CA SER A 104 -9.83 -25.87 4.85
C SER A 104 -8.48 -26.49 4.45
N GLU A 105 -8.02 -27.43 5.29
CA GLU A 105 -7.10 -28.54 4.98
C GLU A 105 -5.59 -28.28 4.87
N GLU A 106 -4.97 -27.75 5.94
CA GLU A 106 -3.59 -28.13 6.28
C GLU A 106 -3.55 -28.94 7.59
N LYS A 107 -4.14 -30.14 7.56
CA LYS A 107 -3.94 -31.17 8.62
C LYS A 107 -2.56 -31.85 8.55
N GLY A 108 -1.62 -31.32 7.77
CA GLY A 108 -0.38 -32.02 7.38
C GLY A 108 0.91 -31.57 8.06
N ILE A 109 1.04 -30.34 8.57
CA ILE A 109 2.33 -29.86 9.09
C ILE A 109 2.31 -29.88 10.62
N ARG A 110 2.94 -30.93 11.15
CA ARG A 110 3.09 -31.26 12.58
C ARG A 110 3.21 -30.02 13.48
N ASN A 111 2.25 -29.90 14.40
CA ASN A 111 2.40 -29.25 15.70
C ASN A 111 3.67 -29.78 16.36
N THR A 112 4.78 -29.09 16.14
CA THR A 112 5.95 -29.20 17.00
C THR A 112 5.79 -28.18 18.12
N LYS A 113 6.29 -28.54 19.29
CA LYS A 113 5.92 -27.98 20.59
C LYS A 113 6.47 -26.57 20.84
N THR A 114 5.81 -25.91 21.79
CA THR A 114 6.21 -24.76 22.60
C THR A 114 7.72 -24.70 22.85
N GLY A 115 8.36 -23.65 22.33
CA GLY A 115 9.78 -23.35 22.49
C GLY A 115 10.18 -22.36 21.42
N CYS A 116 10.73 -21.21 21.83
CA CYS A 116 11.19 -20.12 20.97
C CYS A 116 11.98 -20.71 19.77
N ARG A 117 11.42 -20.66 18.56
CA ARG A 117 12.02 -21.27 17.37
C ARG A 117 12.91 -20.26 16.66
N ARG A 118 14.22 -20.52 16.67
CA ARG A 118 15.17 -19.92 15.74
C ARG A 118 14.67 -20.12 14.31
N ILE A 119 14.68 -19.06 13.52
CA ILE A 119 14.22 -19.04 12.12
C ILE A 119 15.03 -20.02 11.28
N THR A 120 16.35 -20.12 11.48
CA THR A 120 17.25 -21.10 10.84
C THR A 120 18.48 -21.43 11.72
N ALA A 121 19.28 -22.41 11.29
CA ALA A 121 20.62 -22.69 11.82
C ALA A 121 21.69 -21.70 11.32
N GLU A 122 21.36 -20.84 10.36
CA GLU A 122 22.29 -19.88 9.78
C GLU A 122 22.57 -18.72 10.76
N SER A 123 23.80 -18.24 10.73
CA SER A 123 24.21 -17.06 11.48
C SER A 123 24.05 -15.83 10.59
N PHE A 124 23.16 -14.92 11.01
CA PHE A 124 23.07 -13.60 10.42
C PHE A 124 24.01 -12.65 11.15
N SER A 125 24.47 -11.59 10.46
CA SER A 125 25.24 -10.51 11.08
C SER A 125 24.39 -9.59 11.96
N GLY A 126 23.06 -9.71 11.89
CA GLY A 126 22.13 -8.97 12.73
C GLY A 126 20.85 -9.77 13.03
N LEU A 127 19.85 -9.08 13.57
CA LEU A 127 18.57 -9.65 13.95
C LEU A 127 17.67 -9.86 12.72
N VAL A 128 17.10 -11.05 12.57
CA VAL A 128 16.06 -11.34 11.59
C VAL A 128 14.76 -11.63 12.32
N ILE A 129 13.68 -10.96 11.93
CA ILE A 129 12.33 -11.27 12.41
C ILE A 129 11.47 -11.69 11.22
N VAL A 130 10.68 -12.76 11.38
CA VAL A 130 9.78 -13.25 10.32
C VAL A 130 8.39 -13.44 10.89
N THR A 131 7.37 -12.96 10.19
CA THR A 131 5.99 -13.26 10.55
C THR A 131 5.55 -14.65 10.10
N ARG A 132 4.78 -15.36 10.92
CA ARG A 132 4.12 -16.62 10.57
C ARG A 132 2.71 -16.65 11.15
N GLY A 133 1.69 -16.62 10.29
CA GLY A 133 0.31 -16.45 10.77
C GLY A 133 0.21 -15.21 11.67
N LYS A 134 -0.35 -15.34 12.88
CA LYS A 134 -0.48 -14.24 13.85
C LYS A 134 0.74 -14.03 14.76
N ILE A 135 1.81 -14.81 14.60
CA ILE A 135 3.01 -14.73 15.45
C ILE A 135 4.21 -14.12 14.70
N ALA A 136 5.18 -13.63 15.47
CA ALA A 136 6.50 -13.24 14.98
C ALA A 136 7.55 -14.22 15.51
N LEU A 137 8.55 -14.53 14.69
CA LEU A 137 9.69 -15.38 15.02
C LEU A 137 10.97 -14.55 14.94
N SER A 138 11.98 -14.89 15.73
CA SER A 138 13.28 -14.20 15.77
C SER A 138 14.42 -15.17 15.49
N SER A 139 15.47 -14.71 14.80
CA SER A 139 16.73 -15.45 14.66
C SER A 139 17.52 -15.51 15.98
N ASP A 140 17.30 -14.54 16.86
CA ASP A 140 17.85 -14.49 18.21
C ASP A 140 16.75 -14.77 19.24
N ALA A 141 16.87 -15.92 19.93
CA ALA A 141 15.91 -16.36 20.94
C ALA A 141 15.87 -15.48 22.20
N SER A 142 16.85 -14.60 22.40
CA SER A 142 16.87 -13.64 23.51
C SER A 142 16.03 -12.39 23.25
N VAL A 143 15.65 -12.14 21.99
CA VAL A 143 14.84 -10.98 21.61
C VAL A 143 13.36 -11.26 21.86
N ASP A 144 12.74 -10.38 22.66
CA ASP A 144 11.30 -10.42 22.87
C ASP A 144 10.55 -9.82 21.67
N VAL A 145 9.77 -10.66 20.99
CA VAL A 145 8.93 -10.28 19.85
C VAL A 145 7.44 -10.26 20.19
N THR A 146 7.07 -10.36 21.47
CA THR A 146 5.67 -10.36 21.92
C THR A 146 4.93 -9.06 21.60
N VAL A 147 5.63 -7.95 21.54
CA VAL A 147 5.10 -6.64 21.13
C VAL A 147 4.58 -6.62 19.68
N LEU A 148 5.08 -7.53 18.83
CA LEU A 148 4.61 -7.71 17.45
C LEU A 148 3.42 -8.68 17.37
N MET A 149 2.90 -9.16 18.51
CA MET A 149 1.87 -10.19 18.59
C MET A 149 0.62 -9.71 19.39
N PRO A 150 -0.60 -10.12 18.99
CA PRO A 150 -0.92 -10.84 17.77
C PRO A 150 -0.79 -9.91 16.55
N CYS A 151 -0.05 -10.38 15.53
CA CYS A 151 0.04 -9.69 14.24
C CYS A 151 -1.20 -10.07 13.42
N SER A 152 -2.35 -9.49 13.79
CA SER A 152 -3.67 -9.92 13.35
C SER A 152 -4.21 -9.22 12.11
N GLN A 153 -3.44 -8.28 11.55
CA GLN A 153 -3.79 -7.62 10.30
C GLN A 153 -3.68 -8.62 9.15
N ASP A 154 -4.62 -8.55 8.21
CA ASP A 154 -4.74 -9.54 7.14
C ASP A 154 -3.63 -9.37 6.09
N GLU A 155 -3.25 -8.14 5.77
CA GLU A 155 -2.33 -7.80 4.68
C GLU A 155 -0.93 -7.41 5.19
N ALA A 156 0.10 -7.83 4.46
CA ALA A 156 1.50 -7.56 4.77
C ALA A 156 1.78 -6.06 4.83
N ASP A 157 1.14 -5.25 4.00
CA ASP A 157 1.29 -3.80 3.98
C ASP A 157 1.05 -3.17 5.37
N THR A 158 -0.01 -3.56 6.05
CA THR A 158 -0.42 -3.03 7.34
C THR A 158 0.41 -3.65 8.46
N ARG A 159 0.80 -4.92 8.31
CA ARG A 159 1.71 -5.61 9.22
C ARG A 159 3.12 -4.99 9.18
N THR A 160 3.62 -4.59 8.02
CA THR A 160 4.93 -3.92 7.91
C THR A 160 4.96 -2.61 8.68
N LEU A 161 3.82 -1.90 8.78
CA LEU A 161 3.69 -0.69 9.61
C LEU A 161 3.81 -0.98 11.11
N LEU A 162 3.30 -2.13 11.58
CA LEU A 162 3.49 -2.57 12.98
C LEU A 162 4.98 -2.79 13.27
N HIS A 163 5.69 -3.45 12.36
CA HIS A 163 7.13 -3.70 12.48
C HIS A 163 7.94 -2.39 12.45
N ALA A 164 7.60 -1.48 11.53
CA ALA A 164 8.22 -0.14 11.46
C ALA A 164 7.98 0.63 12.76
N SER A 165 6.73 0.65 13.27
CA SER A 165 6.38 1.27 14.54
C SER A 165 7.26 0.79 15.68
N GLU A 166 7.50 -0.51 15.74
CA GLU A 166 8.26 -1.12 16.81
C GLU A 166 9.75 -0.77 16.70
N GLY A 167 10.32 -0.77 15.48
CA GLY A 167 11.66 -0.25 15.24
C GLY A 167 11.83 1.17 15.78
N VAL A 168 10.86 2.06 15.55
CA VAL A 168 10.90 3.44 16.08
C VAL A 168 10.93 3.47 17.61
N LYS A 169 10.09 2.63 18.25
CA LYS A 169 10.02 2.56 19.72
C LYS A 169 11.32 2.05 20.32
N GLN A 170 12.06 1.22 19.58
CA GLN A 170 13.40 0.75 19.93
C GLN A 170 14.50 1.77 19.61
N GLY A 171 14.14 2.95 19.09
CA GLY A 171 15.07 4.05 18.81
C GLY A 171 15.65 4.06 17.39
N LEU A 172 15.20 3.17 16.51
CA LEU A 172 15.64 3.14 15.11
C LEU A 172 15.02 4.32 14.35
N GLN A 173 15.85 5.05 13.61
CA GLN A 173 15.46 6.26 12.89
C GLN A 173 15.46 6.05 11.37
N LYS A 174 16.34 5.17 10.87
CA LYS A 174 16.56 4.95 9.43
C LYS A 174 15.99 3.60 9.01
N ILE A 175 14.71 3.60 8.65
CA ILE A 175 13.96 2.38 8.31
C ILE A 175 13.65 2.38 6.81
N ILE A 176 13.99 1.29 6.14
CA ILE A 176 13.63 1.07 4.73
C ILE A 176 12.50 0.05 4.65
N LEU A 177 11.43 0.37 3.93
CA LEU A 177 10.35 -0.55 3.60
C LEU A 177 10.44 -0.92 2.11
N LYS A 178 10.69 -2.21 1.84
CA LYS A 178 10.75 -2.75 0.48
C LYS A 178 9.45 -3.47 0.16
N THR A 179 8.59 -2.77 -0.57
CA THR A 179 7.35 -3.31 -1.14
C THR A 179 7.28 -2.90 -2.61
N VAL A 180 6.35 -3.46 -3.37
CA VAL A 180 5.94 -2.91 -4.66
C VAL A 180 4.52 -2.33 -4.60
N ASP A 181 3.89 -2.41 -3.42
CA ASP A 181 2.53 -1.96 -3.23
C ASP A 181 2.45 -0.44 -3.03
N THR A 182 1.57 0.19 -3.81
CA THR A 182 1.31 1.63 -3.73
C THR A 182 0.55 2.03 -2.48
N ASP A 183 -0.18 1.09 -1.88
CA ASP A 183 -1.09 1.33 -0.78
C ASP A 183 -0.29 1.61 0.50
N VAL A 184 0.87 0.95 0.64
CA VAL A 184 1.90 1.25 1.65
C VAL A 184 2.33 2.71 1.60
N VAL A 185 2.56 3.30 0.42
CA VAL A 185 3.00 4.70 0.29
C VAL A 185 1.91 5.67 0.75
N VAL A 186 0.64 5.33 0.55
CA VAL A 186 -0.48 6.12 1.06
C VAL A 186 -0.57 6.02 2.59
N LEU A 187 -0.31 4.85 3.16
CA LEU A 187 -0.29 4.62 4.60
C LEU A 187 0.92 5.28 5.30
N CYS A 188 2.00 5.56 4.58
CA CYS A 188 3.17 6.27 5.11
C CYS A 188 2.84 7.64 5.71
N LYS A 189 1.72 8.26 5.33
CA LYS A 189 1.21 9.52 5.94
C LYS A 189 1.16 9.44 7.47
N ALA A 190 0.75 8.31 8.03
CA ALA A 190 0.64 8.14 9.49
C ALA A 190 1.98 8.27 10.23
N TRP A 191 3.11 8.16 9.51
CA TRP A 191 4.45 8.03 10.07
C TRP A 191 5.38 9.21 9.74
N LEU A 192 4.94 10.15 8.90
CA LEU A 192 5.74 11.30 8.44
C LEU A 192 6.29 12.19 9.56
N ASN A 193 5.62 12.21 10.71
CA ASN A 193 6.05 13.03 11.84
C ASN A 193 7.15 12.37 12.68
N ARG A 194 7.58 11.12 12.38
CA ARG A 194 8.44 10.34 13.28
C ARG A 194 9.62 9.60 12.63
N LEU A 195 9.72 9.50 11.30
CA LEU A 195 10.71 8.63 10.64
C LEU A 195 11.33 9.18 9.36
N GLU A 196 12.56 8.74 9.06
CA GLU A 196 13.14 8.68 7.71
C GLU A 196 12.75 7.32 7.11
N LEU A 197 11.49 7.21 6.67
CA LEU A 197 10.97 6.00 6.04
C LEU A 197 11.24 6.08 4.54
N ASN A 198 12.04 5.15 4.04
CA ASN A 198 12.29 5.04 2.60
C ASN A 198 11.48 3.88 2.01
N VAL A 199 10.56 4.17 1.10
CA VAL A 199 9.77 3.14 0.41
C VAL A 199 10.40 2.81 -0.93
N CYS A 200 10.67 1.53 -1.20
CA CYS A 200 11.08 1.10 -2.53
C CYS A 200 9.89 1.16 -3.49
N GLY A 201 10.04 1.87 -4.60
CA GLY A 201 9.09 1.93 -5.71
C GLY A 201 9.43 0.97 -6.84
N THR A 202 8.74 1.17 -7.94
CA THR A 202 9.06 0.53 -9.22
C THR A 202 10.50 0.87 -9.64
N ALA A 203 11.20 -0.09 -10.24
CA ALA A 203 12.61 0.01 -10.66
C ALA A 203 13.64 0.30 -9.54
N PHE A 204 13.37 -0.11 -8.30
CA PHE A 204 14.29 0.04 -7.15
C PHE A 204 14.61 1.50 -6.76
N ARG A 205 13.75 2.46 -7.13
CA ARG A 205 13.85 3.84 -6.63
C ARG A 205 13.38 3.90 -5.18
N TYR A 206 14.09 4.60 -4.31
CA TYR A 206 13.67 4.81 -2.92
C TYR A 206 13.01 6.18 -2.77
N PHE A 207 11.89 6.22 -2.05
CA PHE A 207 11.17 7.44 -1.73
C PHE A 207 11.34 7.77 -0.26
N ASP A 208 12.05 8.86 0.05
CA ASP A 208 12.04 9.43 1.38
C ASP A 208 10.66 10.02 1.68
N ALA A 209 9.93 9.40 2.59
CA ALA A 209 8.55 9.75 2.90
C ALA A 209 8.43 11.21 3.35
N ARG A 210 9.41 11.73 4.10
CA ARG A 210 9.43 13.12 4.56
C ARG A 210 9.55 14.10 3.40
N THR A 211 10.49 13.90 2.49
CA THR A 211 10.69 14.72 1.30
C THR A 211 9.46 14.70 0.42
N MET A 212 8.88 13.52 0.20
CA MET A 212 7.63 13.37 -0.55
C MET A 212 6.48 14.12 0.13
N ALA A 213 6.34 14.02 1.45
CA ALA A 213 5.32 14.75 2.19
C ALA A 213 5.47 16.26 2.10
N GLN A 214 6.70 16.77 2.22
CA GLN A 214 7.01 18.19 2.07
C GLN A 214 6.64 18.68 0.66
N ALA A 215 7.00 17.90 -0.37
CA ALA A 215 6.70 18.23 -1.76
C ALA A 215 5.18 18.18 -2.07
N LEU A 216 4.45 17.24 -1.45
CA LEU A 216 3.00 17.11 -1.61
C LEU A 216 2.19 18.16 -0.83
N GLY A 217 2.73 18.71 0.26
CA GLY A 217 2.02 19.64 1.14
C GLY A 217 0.66 19.09 1.58
N ASN A 218 -0.41 19.88 1.40
CA ASN A 218 -1.78 19.48 1.79
C ASN A 218 -2.28 18.23 1.06
N LYS A 219 -1.76 17.92 -0.14
CA LYS A 219 -2.13 16.69 -0.85
C LYS A 219 -1.73 15.45 -0.07
N CYS A 220 -0.64 15.52 0.68
CA CYS A 220 -0.22 14.42 1.55
C CYS A 220 -1.33 14.05 2.55
N THR A 221 -2.03 15.04 3.09
CA THR A 221 -3.16 14.79 4.00
C THR A 221 -4.36 14.19 3.28
N ALA A 222 -4.61 14.61 2.05
CA ALA A 222 -5.74 14.15 1.24
C ALA A 222 -5.53 12.78 0.55
N LEU A 223 -4.29 12.27 0.49
CA LEU A 223 -3.93 11.05 -0.23
C LEU A 223 -4.77 9.81 0.14
N PRO A 224 -5.03 9.49 1.43
CA PRO A 224 -5.86 8.32 1.78
C PRO A 224 -7.27 8.39 1.21
N SER A 225 -7.93 9.54 1.34
CA SER A 225 -9.28 9.76 0.82
C SER A 225 -9.31 9.75 -0.71
N PHE A 226 -8.30 10.34 -1.35
CA PHE A 226 -8.15 10.30 -2.80
C PHE A 226 -7.97 8.86 -3.29
N HIS A 227 -7.10 8.11 -2.62
CA HIS A 227 -6.80 6.73 -2.97
C HIS A 227 -8.05 5.86 -2.83
N ALA A 228 -8.80 5.97 -1.72
CA ALA A 228 -10.05 5.27 -1.51
C ALA A 228 -11.16 5.67 -2.51
N LEU A 229 -11.30 6.97 -2.80
CA LEU A 229 -12.32 7.51 -3.72
C LEU A 229 -12.10 7.09 -5.18
N THR A 230 -10.84 7.01 -5.60
CA THR A 230 -10.47 6.74 -6.99
C THR A 230 -10.21 5.26 -7.28
N GLY A 231 -10.46 4.40 -6.29
CA GLY A 231 -10.26 2.95 -6.33
C GLY A 231 -8.99 2.51 -5.59
N CYS A 232 -9.13 1.59 -4.64
CA CYS A 232 -8.06 0.91 -3.90
C CYS A 232 -8.31 -0.61 -3.92
N ASP A 233 -7.49 -1.42 -3.26
CA ASP A 233 -7.67 -2.88 -3.30
C ASP A 233 -9.06 -3.36 -2.82
N VAL A 234 -9.72 -2.56 -1.96
CA VAL A 234 -11.09 -2.81 -1.45
C VAL A 234 -12.19 -1.94 -2.09
N SER A 235 -11.88 -0.99 -2.98
CA SER A 235 -12.87 -0.12 -3.63
C SER A 235 -12.74 -0.11 -5.15
N SER A 236 -13.87 -0.12 -5.85
CA SER A 236 -13.87 -0.12 -7.31
C SER A 236 -13.35 1.19 -7.90
N PHE A 237 -12.76 1.12 -9.09
CA PHE A 237 -12.30 2.28 -9.85
C PHE A 237 -13.44 2.90 -10.66
N PHE A 238 -13.32 4.19 -10.96
CA PHE A 238 -14.22 4.86 -11.91
C PHE A 238 -14.03 4.23 -13.31
N GLY A 239 -15.12 3.78 -13.94
CA GLY A 239 -15.09 3.10 -15.24
C GLY A 239 -14.33 3.89 -16.31
N GLY A 240 -13.30 3.29 -16.90
CA GLY A 240 -12.43 3.93 -17.90
C GLY A 240 -11.54 5.06 -17.37
N ARG A 241 -11.43 5.24 -16.04
CA ARG A 241 -10.66 6.31 -15.40
C ARG A 241 -9.69 5.73 -14.37
N GLU A 242 -8.41 5.78 -14.70
CA GLU A 242 -7.32 5.34 -13.82
C GLU A 242 -6.86 6.43 -12.84
N LYS A 243 -6.03 6.05 -11.85
CA LYS A 243 -5.43 6.99 -10.88
C LYS A 243 -4.70 8.15 -11.54
N ARG A 244 -4.03 7.95 -12.69
CA ARG A 244 -3.35 9.03 -13.43
C ARG A 244 -4.32 10.12 -13.91
N THR A 245 -5.48 9.71 -14.44
CA THR A 245 -6.53 10.62 -14.90
C THR A 245 -7.08 11.41 -13.71
N SER A 246 -7.41 10.72 -12.62
CA SER A 246 -7.91 11.33 -11.39
C SER A 246 -6.88 12.27 -10.74
N TRP A 247 -5.60 11.92 -10.78
CA TRP A 247 -4.50 12.76 -10.29
C TRP A 247 -4.38 14.05 -11.11
N SER A 248 -4.46 13.94 -12.43
CA SER A 248 -4.39 15.10 -13.31
C SER A 248 -5.63 16.00 -13.17
N ALA A 249 -6.82 15.42 -12.96
CA ALA A 249 -8.03 16.17 -12.59
C ALA A 249 -7.84 16.92 -11.26
N TRP A 250 -7.24 16.27 -10.25
CA TRP A 250 -6.96 16.90 -8.95
C TRP A 250 -5.94 18.04 -9.07
N ASN A 251 -4.95 17.93 -9.96
CA ASN A 251 -4.03 19.04 -10.23
C ASN A 251 -4.74 20.26 -10.84
N GLY A 252 -5.78 20.04 -11.65
CA GLY A 252 -6.60 21.09 -12.25
C GLY A 252 -7.67 21.67 -11.30
N PHE A 253 -8.23 20.85 -10.42
CA PHE A 253 -9.28 21.24 -9.46
C PHE A 253 -8.77 21.19 -8.03
N ARG A 254 -8.02 22.22 -7.62
CA ARG A 254 -7.31 22.23 -6.33
C ARG A 254 -8.24 22.34 -5.12
N GLU A 255 -9.44 22.90 -5.28
CA GLU A 255 -10.44 23.10 -4.22
C GLU A 255 -10.83 21.78 -3.53
N VAL A 256 -10.86 20.67 -4.26
CA VAL A 256 -11.16 19.34 -3.71
C VAL A 256 -10.17 18.89 -2.64
N THR A 257 -8.96 19.48 -2.57
CA THR A 257 -7.96 19.13 -1.57
C THR A 257 -8.48 19.32 -0.15
N VAL A 258 -9.27 20.37 0.11
CA VAL A 258 -9.84 20.62 1.44
C VAL A 258 -10.86 19.54 1.79
N SER A 259 -11.77 19.24 0.87
CA SER A 259 -12.76 18.17 1.00
C SER A 259 -12.13 16.81 1.26
N LEU A 260 -11.10 16.45 0.48
CA LEU A 260 -10.36 15.20 0.68
C LEU A 260 -9.63 15.18 2.03
N CYS A 261 -9.08 16.31 2.49
CA CYS A 261 -8.48 16.41 3.83
C CYS A 261 -9.51 16.21 4.94
N THR A 262 -10.73 16.73 4.80
CA THR A 262 -11.83 16.50 5.75
C THR A 262 -12.18 15.02 5.80
N LEU A 263 -12.34 14.38 4.64
CA LEU A 263 -12.61 12.94 4.55
C LEU A 263 -11.49 12.08 5.16
N ALA A 264 -10.24 12.57 5.17
CA ALA A 264 -9.10 11.84 5.72
C ALA A 264 -9.03 11.82 7.25
N LYS A 265 -9.89 12.57 7.95
CA LYS A 265 -9.80 12.84 9.39
C LYS A 265 -10.93 12.23 10.21
N MET A 266 -11.50 11.12 9.75
CA MET A 266 -12.68 10.48 10.37
C MET A 266 -13.85 11.47 10.51
N PRO A 267 -14.40 11.95 9.38
CA PRO A 267 -15.41 13.00 9.39
C PRO A 267 -16.71 12.52 10.04
N THR A 268 -17.43 13.46 10.63
CA THR A 268 -18.84 13.29 11.01
C THR A 268 -19.72 13.22 9.77
N LYS A 269 -20.97 12.76 9.95
CA LYS A 269 -21.95 12.72 8.86
C LYS A 269 -22.21 14.10 8.24
N ASP A 270 -22.26 15.15 9.06
CA ASP A 270 -22.52 16.51 8.61
C ASP A 270 -21.33 17.05 7.79
N GLU A 271 -20.10 16.82 8.26
CA GLU A 271 -18.89 17.17 7.49
C GLU A 271 -18.82 16.44 6.15
N ILE A 272 -19.27 15.18 6.09
CA ILE A 272 -19.39 14.46 4.82
C ILE A 272 -20.37 15.21 3.91
N LEU A 273 -21.58 15.50 4.39
CA LEU A 273 -22.62 16.19 3.60
C LEU A 273 -22.14 17.55 3.07
N ASP A 274 -21.40 18.30 3.88
CA ASP A 274 -20.86 19.61 3.50
C ASP A 274 -19.83 19.51 2.36
N VAL A 275 -19.02 18.45 2.33
CA VAL A 275 -17.99 18.29 1.30
C VAL A 275 -18.48 17.54 0.05
N MET A 276 -19.60 16.82 0.13
CA MET A 276 -20.14 16.02 -0.98
C MET A 276 -20.30 16.81 -2.30
N PRO A 277 -20.82 18.06 -2.33
CA PRO A 277 -20.95 18.80 -3.58
C PRO A 277 -19.62 19.02 -4.30
N VAL A 278 -18.54 19.26 -3.54
CA VAL A 278 -17.18 19.43 -4.09
C VAL A 278 -16.63 18.10 -4.59
N ILE A 279 -16.93 17.00 -3.89
CA ILE A 279 -16.55 15.65 -4.31
C ILE A 279 -17.29 15.25 -5.61
N GLU A 280 -18.59 15.54 -5.71
CA GLU A 280 -19.35 15.30 -6.95
C GLU A 280 -18.78 16.10 -8.12
N ARG A 281 -18.50 17.39 -7.91
CA ARG A 281 -17.85 18.23 -8.92
C ARG A 281 -16.49 17.67 -9.34
N PHE A 282 -15.72 17.16 -8.40
CA PHE A 282 -14.44 16.50 -8.71
C PHE A 282 -14.65 15.26 -9.59
N VAL A 283 -15.64 14.42 -9.29
CA VAL A 283 -15.98 13.26 -10.13
C VAL A 283 -16.36 13.70 -11.54
N VAL A 284 -17.15 14.76 -11.72
CA VAL A 284 -17.45 15.32 -13.05
C VAL A 284 -16.16 15.67 -13.80
N ILE A 285 -15.22 16.35 -13.15
CA ILE A 285 -13.94 16.79 -13.75
C ILE A 285 -13.04 15.59 -14.12
N ILE A 286 -13.12 14.47 -13.40
CA ILE A 286 -12.42 13.22 -13.77
C ILE A 286 -12.89 12.74 -15.15
N TYR A 287 -14.18 12.84 -15.43
CA TYR A 287 -14.75 12.41 -16.71
C TYR A 287 -14.63 13.47 -17.81
N GLU A 288 -14.89 14.73 -17.49
CA GLU A 288 -14.88 15.86 -18.43
C GLU A 288 -14.32 17.12 -17.77
N ARG A 289 -13.05 17.41 -18.00
CA ARG A 289 -12.35 18.54 -17.35
C ARG A 289 -12.96 19.91 -17.64
N GLY A 290 -13.56 20.08 -18.81
CA GLY A 290 -14.14 21.35 -19.25
C GLY A 290 -15.62 21.52 -18.86
N SER A 291 -16.24 20.50 -18.27
CA SER A 291 -17.65 20.54 -17.92
C SER A 291 -17.94 21.68 -16.93
N SER A 292 -19.04 22.39 -17.11
CA SER A 292 -19.59 23.32 -16.12
C SER A 292 -20.53 22.65 -15.11
N ASP A 293 -20.82 21.35 -15.27
CA ASP A 293 -21.83 20.66 -14.48
C ASP A 293 -21.39 20.40 -13.05
N THR A 294 -22.24 20.74 -12.09
CA THR A 294 -21.91 20.64 -10.66
C THR A 294 -22.23 19.29 -10.04
N THR A 295 -23.04 18.46 -10.72
CA THR A 295 -23.49 17.16 -10.18
C THR A 295 -23.21 16.04 -11.17
N VAL A 296 -22.94 14.85 -10.64
CA VAL A 296 -22.69 13.65 -11.45
C VAL A 296 -23.90 13.29 -12.31
N ASN A 297 -25.11 13.51 -11.82
CA ASN A 297 -26.33 13.19 -12.57
C ASN A 297 -26.54 14.06 -13.81
N ILE A 298 -26.24 15.36 -13.72
CA ILE A 298 -26.31 16.26 -14.88
C ILE A 298 -25.23 15.89 -15.88
N ALA A 299 -23.98 15.75 -15.43
CA ALA A 299 -22.87 15.38 -16.30
C ALA A 299 -23.11 14.03 -16.99
N ARG A 300 -23.67 13.04 -16.28
CA ARG A 300 -24.03 11.74 -16.86
C ARG A 300 -25.07 11.89 -17.96
N LYS A 301 -26.06 12.77 -17.78
CA LYS A 301 -27.06 13.05 -18.81
C LYS A 301 -26.43 13.65 -20.06
N VAL A 302 -25.40 14.50 -19.93
CA VAL A 302 -24.77 15.19 -21.07
C VAL A 302 -23.75 14.30 -21.78
N LEU A 303 -22.97 13.52 -21.02
CA LEU A 303 -21.85 12.72 -21.53
C LEU A 303 -22.26 11.39 -22.17
N PHE A 304 -23.45 10.88 -21.84
CA PHE A 304 -23.93 9.57 -22.27
C PHE A 304 -25.28 9.63 -22.99
N THR A 305 -25.65 10.81 -23.50
CA THR A 305 -26.66 11.00 -24.56
C THR A 305 -25.99 11.27 -25.88
#